data_AF-A0A0J8RAN6-F1
#
_entry.id   AF-A0A0J8RAN6-F1
#
_cell.length_a   1.000
_cell.length_b   1.000
_cell.length_c   1.000
_cell.angle_alpha   90.00
_cell.angle_beta   90.00
_cell.angle_gamma   90.00
#
_symmetry.space_group_name_H-M   'P 1'
#
loop_
_entity.id
_entity.type
_entity.pdbx_description
1 polymer ?
#
loop_
_entity_poly.entity_id
_entity_poly.type
_entity_poly.pdbx_seq_one_letter_code
_entity_poly.pdbx_strand_id
1 'polypeptide(L)' 'MATVVTFVHGKVRIIQASCNPSETYPTLTLTLRAIYKLGEDNYDKEVAFDVLKWILSPPEPVKQLSMRGKK' A
#
# COMPACT_ATOMS: atom_id res chain seq x y z
N MET A 1 -2.28 6.73 -7.51
CA MET A 1 -1.84 5.60 -6.67
C MET A 1 -3.06 5.07 -5.95
N ALA A 2 -3.15 3.76 -5.76
CA ALA A 2 -4.20 3.11 -4.99
C ALA A 2 -3.57 2.21 -3.92
N THR A 3 -4.20 2.08 -2.76
CA THR A 3 -3.83 1.11 -1.74
C THR A 3 -4.80 -0.06 -1.82
N VAL A 4 -4.27 -1.28 -1.88
CA VAL A 4 -5.03 -2.53 -1.90
C VAL A 4 -4.69 -3.30 -0.63
N VAL A 5 -5.72 -3.65 0.13
CA VAL A 5 -5.62 -4.43 1.36
C VAL A 5 -6.28 -5.78 1.12
N THR A 6 -5.49 -6.86 1.16
CA THR A 6 -6.01 -8.22 0.92
C THR A 6 -5.94 -9.06 2.18
N PHE A 7 -7.01 -9.82 2.46
CA PHE A 7 -7.11 -10.75 3.58
C PHE A 7 -7.05 -12.19 3.06
N VAL A 8 -6.05 -12.97 3.48
CA VAL A 8 -5.85 -14.36 3.04
C VAL A 8 -5.34 -15.20 4.21
N HIS A 9 -6.11 -16.21 4.63
CA HIS A 9 -5.72 -17.19 5.65
C HIS A 9 -5.09 -16.56 6.92
N GLY A 10 -5.78 -15.63 7.57
CA GLY A 10 -5.27 -14.97 8.78
C GLY A 10 -4.07 -14.06 8.55
N LYS A 11 -3.80 -13.66 7.29
CA LYS A 11 -2.79 -12.66 6.94
C LYS A 11 -3.42 -11.51 6.19
N VAL A 12 -2.93 -10.31 6.46
CA VAL A 12 -3.29 -9.11 5.71
C VAL A 12 -2.07 -8.63 4.95
N ARG A 13 -2.22 -8.31 3.66
CA ARG A 13 -1.15 -7.71 2.84
C ARG A 13 -1.58 -6.33 2.39
N ILE A 14 -0.67 -5.37 2.53
CA ILE A 14 -0.85 -4.00 2.07
C ILE A 14 -0.02 -3.81 0.81
N ILE A 15 -0.67 -3.51 -0.30
CA ILE A 15 -0.04 -3.28 -1.60
C ILE A 15 -0.36 -1.87 -2.05
N GLN A 16 0.63 -1.12 -2.49
CA GLN A 16 0.43 0.15 -3.18
C GLN A 16 0.60 -0.07 -4.68
N ALA A 17 -0.42 0.32 -5.44
CA ALA A 17 -0.44 0.27 -6.89
C ALA A 17 -0.24 1.68 -7.46
N SER A 18 0.69 1.83 -8.40
CA SER A 18 0.87 3.06 -9.17
C SER A 18 0.91 2.76 -10.66
N CYS A 19 0.46 3.73 -11.44
CA CYS A 19 0.40 3.68 -12.89
C CYS A 19 0.54 5.12 -13.39
N ASN A 20 1.36 5.32 -14.41
CA ASN A 20 1.50 6.61 -15.09
C ASN A 20 0.64 6.59 -16.36
N PRO A 21 -0.56 7.19 -16.35
CA PRO A 21 -1.48 7.10 -17.48
C PRO A 21 -1.01 7.86 -18.72
N SER A 22 0.04 8.69 -18.60
CA SER A 22 0.61 9.45 -19.72
C SER A 22 1.56 8.64 -20.60
N GLU A 23 1.96 7.43 -20.17
CA GLU A 23 2.78 6.53 -20.97
C GLU A 23 1.94 5.86 -22.06
N THR A 24 2.52 5.66 -23.26
CA THR A 24 1.86 4.95 -24.37
C THR A 24 1.48 3.52 -24.01
N TYR A 25 2.30 2.87 -23.18
CA TYR A 25 2.05 1.54 -22.62
C TYR A 25 2.19 1.63 -21.09
N PRO A 26 1.12 2.02 -20.38
CA PRO A 26 1.20 2.30 -18.96
C PRO A 26 1.55 1.03 -18.18
N THR A 27 2.62 1.09 -17.39
CA THR A 27 3.04 -0.04 -16.54
C THR A 27 2.41 0.07 -15.16
N LEU A 28 1.71 -0.99 -14.74
CA LEU A 28 1.19 -1.11 -13.37
C LEU A 28 2.31 -1.57 -12.43
N THR A 29 2.77 -0.68 -11.56
CA THR A 29 3.74 -1.02 -10.52
C THR A 29 3.01 -1.39 -9.23
N LEU A 30 3.34 -2.55 -8.67
CA LEU A 30 2.80 -3.03 -7.39
C LEU A 30 3.91 -3.12 -6.35
N THR A 31 3.78 -2.36 -5.27
CA THR A 31 4.75 -2.32 -4.17
C THR A 31 4.14 -2.92 -2.91
N LEU A 32 4.72 -4.00 -2.40
CA LEU A 32 4.35 -4.56 -1.10
C LEU A 32 4.85 -3.65 0.02
N ARG A 33 3.95 -3.18 0.89
CA ARG A 33 4.27 -2.26 1.99
C ARG A 33 4.33 -2.94 3.34
N ALA A 34 3.44 -3.88 3.59
CA ALA A 34 3.38 -4.59 4.86
C ALA A 34 2.68 -5.96 4.70
N ILE A 35 3.03 -6.87 5.60
CA ILE A 35 2.32 -8.12 5.84
C ILE A 35 2.05 -8.23 7.34
N TYR A 36 0.78 -8.34 7.70
CA TYR A 36 0.34 -8.55 9.07
C TYR A 36 -0.20 -9.96 9.26
N LYS A 37 -0.04 -10.51 10.47
CA LYS A 37 -0.78 -11.70 10.92
C LYS A 37 -1.99 -11.21 11.70
N LEU A 38 -3.17 -11.66 11.30
CA LEU A 38 -4.45 -11.34 11.90
C LEU A 38 -5.32 -12.60 11.88
N GLY A 39 -4.87 -13.64 12.59
CA GLY A 39 -5.63 -14.86 12.83
C GLY A 39 -6.36 -14.80 14.17
N GLU A 40 -7.30 -15.72 14.37
CA GLU A 40 -8.07 -15.81 15.61
C GLU A 40 -7.18 -16.18 16.81
N ASP A 41 -6.30 -17.17 16.63
CA ASP A 41 -5.39 -17.67 17.68
C ASP A 41 -4.30 -16.66 18.10
N ASN A 42 -4.08 -15.62 17.29
CA ASN A 42 -3.02 -14.64 17.49
C ASN A 42 -3.48 -13.20 17.21
N TYR A 43 -4.75 -12.92 17.52
CA TYR A 43 -5.32 -11.60 17.31
C TYR A 43 -4.58 -10.56 18.15
N ASP A 44 -4.07 -9.53 17.47
CA ASP A 44 -3.46 -8.36 18.08
C ASP A 44 -4.29 -7.13 17.68
N LYS A 45 -4.82 -6.44 18.69
CA LYS A 45 -5.67 -5.26 18.52
C LYS A 45 -4.91 -4.10 17.87
N GLU A 46 -3.62 -3.94 18.17
CA GLU A 46 -2.80 -2.87 17.59
C GLU A 46 -2.58 -3.14 16.11
N VAL A 47 -2.33 -4.40 15.74
CA VAL A 47 -2.24 -4.82 14.34
C VAL A 47 -3.55 -4.59 13.60
N ALA A 48 -4.69 -4.93 14.20
CA ALA A 48 -6.01 -4.68 13.62
C ALA A 48 -6.25 -3.18 13.39
N PHE A 49 -5.88 -2.36 14.36
CA PHE A 49 -6.01 -0.90 14.26
C PHE A 49 -5.11 -0.32 13.16
N ASP A 50 -3.88 -0.81 13.02
CA ASP A 50 -2.99 -0.40 11.93
C ASP A 50 -3.49 -0.81 10.55
N VAL A 51 -4.06 -2.02 10.41
CA VAL A 51 -4.73 -2.45 9.17
C VAL A 51 -5.90 -1.51 8.85
N LEU A 52 -6.70 -1.12 9.85
CA LEU A 52 -7.79 -0.15 9.65
C LEU A 52 -7.28 1.21 9.18
N LYS A 53 -6.15 1.71 9.69
CA LYS A 53 -5.54 2.96 9.18
C LYS A 53 -5.22 2.86 7.69
N TRP A 54 -4.70 1.73 7.22
CA TRP A 54 -4.42 1.53 5.80
C TRP A 54 -5.67 1.57 4.91
N ILE A 55 -6.83 1.15 5.44
CA ILE A 55 -8.11 1.14 4.70
C ILE A 55 -8.76 2.52 4.75
N LEU A 56 -8.85 3.12 5.94
CA LEU A 56 -9.60 4.35 6.18
C LEU A 56 -8.83 5.61 5.80
N SER A 57 -7.51 5.59 5.99
CA SER A 57 -6.61 6.73 5.78
C SER A 57 -5.32 6.28 5.10
N PRO A 58 -5.39 5.71 3.87
CA PRO A 58 -4.21 5.27 3.17
C PRO A 58 -3.24 6.45 2.99
N PRO A 59 -1.93 6.24 3.19
CA PRO A 59 -0.95 7.32 3.06
C PRO A 59 -0.95 7.86 1.64
N GLU A 60 -0.81 9.19 1.54
CA GLU A 60 -0.69 9.86 0.26
C GLU A 60 0.51 9.31 -0.53
N PRO A 61 0.41 9.28 -1.87
CA PRO A 61 1.56 8.96 -2.70
C PRO A 61 2.71 9.93 -2.38
N VAL A 62 3.89 9.38 -2.09
CA VAL A 62 5.11 10.18 -1.97
C VAL A 62 5.26 10.93 -3.29
N LYS A 63 5.01 12.24 -3.29
CA LYS A 63 5.28 13.09 -4.46
C LYS A 63 6.76 12.91 -4.75
N GLN A 64 7.07 12.23 -5.84
CA GLN A 64 8.43 12.12 -6.32
C GLN A 64 8.88 13.57 -6.56
N LEU A 65 9.70 14.11 -5.65
CA LEU A 65 10.28 15.43 -5.84
C LEU A 65 11.05 15.33 -7.15
N SER A 66 10.58 16.03 -8.19
CA SER A 66 11.36 16.15 -9.41
C SER A 66 12.66 16.80 -8.99
N MET A 67 13.75 16.05 -9.02
CA MET A 67 15.08 16.63 -8.90
C MET A 67 15.25 17.49 -10.14
N ARG A 68 14.89 18.77 -10.03
CA ARG A 68 15.13 19.78 -11.04
C ARG A 68 16.64 19.84 -11.21
N GLY A 69 17.14 19.23 -12.29
CA GLY A 69 18.54 19.32 -12.67
C GLY A 69 18.98 20.77 -12.61
N LYS A 70 19.98 21.06 -11.78
CA LYS A 70 20.68 22.34 -11.84
C LYS A 70 21.41 22.36 -13.17
N LYS A 71 21.01 23.32 -14.01
CA LYS A 71 21.72 23.71 -15.22
C LYS A 71 23.04 24.39 -14.86
#